data_AF-A0A7W7CGG4-F1
#
_entry.id   AF-A0A7W7CGG4-F1
#
_cell.length_a   1.000
_cell.length_b   1.000
_cell.length_c   1.000
_cell.angle_alpha   90.00
_cell.angle_beta   90.00
_cell.angle_gamma   90.00
#
_symmetry.space_group_name_H-M   'P 1'
#
loop_
_entity.id
_entity.type
_entity.pdbx_description
1 polymer ?
#
loop_
_entity_poly.entity_id
_entity_poly.type
_entity_poly.pdbx_seq_one_letter_code
_entity_poly.pdbx_strand_id
1 'polypeptide(L)' 'MSLRARHARRLASLLTARTGAYVLVRYDRSAARYQVQWSGGPDREAMRELAAEYTEEVAELELAELIWLRSSG' A
#
# COMPACT_ATOMS: atom_id res chain seq x y z
N MET A 1 -9.32 -5.06 -16.08
CA MET A 1 -8.60 -4.71 -14.83
C MET A 1 -9.61 -4.20 -13.83
N SER A 2 -9.72 -4.80 -12.63
CA SER A 2 -10.76 -4.43 -11.65
C SER A 2 -10.51 -3.06 -11.02
N LEU A 3 -11.56 -2.46 -10.46
CA LEU A 3 -11.47 -1.18 -9.76
C LEU A 3 -10.54 -1.27 -8.53
N ARG A 4 -10.66 -2.34 -7.73
CA ARG A 4 -9.70 -2.67 -6.64
C ARG A 4 -8.25 -2.70 -7.12
N ALA A 5 -7.97 -3.31 -8.28
CA ALA A 5 -6.61 -3.36 -8.82
C ALA A 5 -6.11 -1.99 -9.30
N ARG A 6 -7.02 -1.10 -9.74
CA ARG A 6 -6.68 0.29 -10.06
C ARG A 6 -6.35 1.08 -8.80
N HIS A 7 -7.14 0.93 -7.75
CA HIS A 7 -6.92 1.59 -6.47
C HIS A 7 -5.63 1.09 -5.80
N ALA A 8 -5.31 -0.22 -5.90
CA ALA A 8 -4.03 -0.78 -5.47
C ALA A 8 -2.82 -0.09 -6.12
N ARG A 9 -2.88 0.12 -7.45
CA ARG A 9 -1.84 0.85 -8.18
C ARG A 9 -1.78 2.32 -7.75
N ARG A 10 -2.95 2.94 -7.56
CA ARG A 10 -3.04 4.33 -7.11
C ARG A 10 -2.42 4.53 -5.74
N LEU A 11 -2.70 3.63 -4.78
CA LEU A 11 -2.10 3.63 -3.45
C LEU A 11 -0.56 3.54 -3.53
N ALA A 12 -0.04 2.62 -4.36
CA ALA A 12 1.39 2.49 -4.57
C ALA A 12 2.04 3.79 -5.06
N SER A 13 1.41 4.46 -6.04
CA SER A 13 1.89 5.74 -6.57
C SER A 13 1.83 6.86 -5.54
N LEU A 14 0.75 6.97 -4.77
CA LEU A 14 0.59 8.00 -3.74
C LEU A 14 1.64 7.86 -2.64
N LEU A 15 1.81 6.64 -2.10
CA LEU A 15 2.81 6.38 -1.06
C LEU A 15 4.24 6.57 -1.57
N THR A 16 4.52 6.18 -2.82
CA THR A 16 5.84 6.41 -3.43
C THR A 16 6.14 7.91 -3.53
N ALA A 17 5.19 8.70 -4.04
CA ALA A 17 5.34 10.15 -4.14
C ALA A 17 5.49 10.83 -2.77
N ARG A 18 4.75 10.35 -1.76
CA ARG A 18 4.73 10.93 -0.41
C ARG A 18 5.99 10.64 0.40
N THR A 19 6.59 9.46 0.22
CA THR A 19 7.70 8.97 1.05
C THR A 19 9.05 9.01 0.36
N GLY A 20 9.07 9.10 -0.98
CA GLY A 20 10.29 8.91 -1.79
C GLY A 20 10.80 7.46 -1.82
N ALA A 21 10.20 6.55 -1.05
CA ALA A 21 10.52 5.13 -1.09
C ALA A 21 9.73 4.45 -2.21
N TYR A 22 10.34 3.48 -2.89
CA TYR A 22 9.62 2.69 -3.88
C TYR A 22 8.60 1.77 -3.18
N VAL A 23 7.32 1.97 -3.44
CA VAL A 23 6.21 1.17 -2.88
C VAL A 23 5.58 0.29 -3.97
N LEU A 24 5.48 -1.01 -3.67
CA LEU A 24 4.81 -2.01 -4.50
C LEU A 24 3.55 -2.50 -3.80
N VAL A 25 2.42 -2.51 -4.51
CA VAL A 25 1.18 -3.16 -4.05
C VAL A 25 0.86 -4.33 -4.98
N ARG A 26 0.82 -5.54 -4.41
CA ARG A 26 0.51 -6.78 -5.15
C ARG A 26 -0.54 -7.61 -4.44
N TYR A 27 -1.36 -8.33 -5.21
CA TYR A 27 -2.33 -9.26 -4.65
C TYR A 27 -1.65 -10.58 -4.30
N ASP A 28 -1.71 -10.99 -3.05
CA ASP A 28 -1.30 -12.30 -2.59
C ASP A 28 -2.50 -13.25 -2.62
N ARG A 29 -2.43 -14.24 -3.51
CA ARG A 29 -3.49 -15.24 -3.69
C ARG A 29 -3.58 -16.23 -2.52
N SER A 30 -2.49 -16.44 -1.78
CA SER A 30 -2.45 -17.38 -0.65
C SER A 30 -3.19 -16.82 0.56
N ALA A 31 -3.00 -15.53 0.84
CA ALA A 31 -3.69 -14.80 1.90
C ALA A 31 -5.01 -14.15 1.45
N ALA A 32 -5.34 -14.24 0.15
CA ALA A 32 -6.46 -13.55 -0.50
C ALA A 32 -6.50 -12.02 -0.25
N ARG A 33 -5.34 -11.39 -0.02
CA ARG A 33 -5.20 -9.99 0.42
C ARG A 33 -4.17 -9.23 -0.42
N TYR A 34 -4.29 -7.92 -0.48
CA TYR A 34 -3.25 -7.07 -1.05
C TYR A 34 -2.11 -6.88 -0.04
N GLN A 35 -0.87 -6.99 -0.54
CA GLN A 35 0.35 -6.73 0.20
C GLN A 35 0.97 -5.43 -0.28
N VAL A 36 1.30 -4.54 0.66
CA VAL A 36 2.08 -3.33 0.45
C VAL A 36 3.52 -3.62 0.89
N GLN A 37 4.46 -3.46 -0.05
CA GLN A 37 5.88 -3.76 0.12
C GLN A 37 6.72 -2.54 -0.20
N TRP A 38 7.67 -2.21 0.68
CA TRP A 38 8.63 -1.13 0.46
C TRP A 38 9.94 -1.39 1.21
N SER A 39 11.00 -0.72 0.76
CA SER A 39 12.33 -0.75 1.38
C SER A 39 12.79 0.67 1.69
N GLY A 40 13.45 0.86 2.84
CA GLY A 40 13.85 2.19 3.30
C GLY A 40 12.66 3.08 3.67
N GLY A 41 12.93 4.32 4.09
CA GLY A 41 11.89 5.25 4.49
C GLY A 41 11.14 4.85 5.78
N PRO A 42 9.85 5.26 5.91
CA PRO A 42 9.07 5.10 7.14
C PRO A 42 8.97 3.65 7.61
N ASP A 43 8.78 3.48 8.91
CA ASP A 43 8.41 2.19 9.48
C ASP A 43 6.97 1.79 9.10
N ARG A 44 6.54 0.61 9.56
CA ARG A 44 5.22 0.06 9.23
C ARG A 44 4.07 0.88 9.80
N GLU A 45 4.26 1.52 10.95
CA GLU A 45 3.20 2.29 11.59
C GLU A 45 3.01 3.61 10.86
N ALA A 46 4.09 4.35 10.65
CA ALA A 46 4.07 5.59 9.88
C ALA A 46 3.56 5.37 8.45
N MET A 47 3.89 4.25 7.79
CA MET A 47 3.36 3.95 6.45
C MET A 47 1.85 3.72 6.45
N ARG A 48 1.29 3.10 7.51
CA ARG A 48 -0.17 2.93 7.64
C ARG A 48 -0.88 4.25 7.88
N GLU A 49 -0.31 5.12 8.71
CA GLU A 49 -0.85 6.46 8.97
C GLU A 49 -0.90 7.28 7.67
N LEU A 50 0.19 7.29 6.90
CA LEU A 50 0.24 7.96 5.60
C LEU A 50 -0.79 7.39 4.61
N ALA A 51 -1.04 6.08 4.65
CA ALA A 51 -2.05 5.48 3.79
C ALA A 51 -3.48 5.88 4.19
N ALA A 52 -3.74 6.08 5.49
CA ALA A 52 -5.04 6.50 5.99
C ALA A 52 -5.46 7.88 5.46
N GLU A 53 -4.48 8.77 5.19
CA GLU A 53 -4.72 10.07 4.54
C GLU A 53 -5.36 9.93 3.16
N TYR A 54 -5.21 8.78 2.48
CA TYR A 54 -5.70 8.55 1.11
C TYR A 54 -6.93 7.65 1.03
N THR A 55 -7.65 7.44 2.15
CA THR A 55 -8.77 6.49 2.22
C THR A 55 -9.85 6.79 1.17
N GLU A 56 -10.13 8.06 0.88
CA GLU A 56 -11.13 8.47 -0.11
C GLU A 56 -10.69 8.14 -1.54
N GLU A 57 -9.42 8.40 -1.90
CA GLU A 57 -8.89 8.12 -3.24
C GLU A 57 -8.76 6.63 -3.54
N VAL A 58 -8.68 5.80 -2.50
CA VAL A 58 -8.54 4.35 -2.62
C VAL A 58 -9.66 3.57 -1.95
N ALA A 59 -10.88 4.12 -1.88
CA ALA A 59 -12.04 3.58 -1.15
C ALA A 59 -12.36 2.07 -1.40
N GLU A 60 -11.99 1.54 -2.55
CA GLU A 60 -12.15 0.12 -2.89
C GLU A 60 -11.13 -0.83 -2.20
N LEU A 61 -10.15 -0.27 -1.48
CA LEU A 61 -9.21 -1.00 -0.66
C LEU A 61 -9.59 -0.85 0.80
N GLU A 62 -9.85 -1.98 1.45
CA GLU A 62 -9.90 -2.05 2.90
C GLU A 62 -8.48 -1.94 3.45
N LEU A 63 -8.04 -0.74 3.84
CA LEU A 63 -6.67 -0.48 4.32
C LEU A 63 -6.30 -1.35 5.53
N ALA A 64 -7.28 -1.67 6.37
CA ALA A 64 -7.13 -2.57 7.52
C ALA A 64 -6.84 -4.03 7.13
N GLU A 65 -7.24 -4.45 5.93
CA GLU A 65 -7.03 -5.81 5.41
C GLU A 65 -5.72 -5.94 4.62
N LEU A 66 -4.98 -4.84 4.47
CA LEU A 66 -3.69 -4.86 3.78
C LEU A 66 -2.60 -5.47 4.65
N ILE A 67 -1.73 -6.25 4.01
CA ILE A 67 -0.53 -6.79 4.65
C ILE A 67 0.62 -5.82 4.39
N TRP A 68 1.29 -5.38 5.46
CA TRP A 68 2.34 -4.36 5.40
C TRP A 68 3.71 -4.98 5.64
N LEU A 69 4.55 -4.99 4.61
CA LEU A 69 5.87 -5.61 4.63
C LEU A 69 6.95 -4.58 4.31
N ARG A 70 7.71 -4.20 5.34
CA ARG A 70 8.92 -3.39 5.18
C ARG A 70 10.12 -4.33 5.09
N SER A 71 10.88 -4.27 4.01
CA SER A 71 12.19 -4.92 3.95
C SER A 71 13.25 -4.01 4.57
N SER A 72 14.10 -4.60 5.39
CA SER A 72 15.41 -4.04 5.74
C SER A 72 16.31 -4.24 4.51
N GLY A 73 16.33 -3.23 3.64
CA GLY A 73 17.39 -3.10 2.63
C GLY A 73 18.72 -2.79 3.29
#